data_AF-A0AAY5EFI2-F1
#
_entry.id   AF-A0AAY5EFI2-F1
#
_cell.length_a   1.000
_cell.length_b   1.000
_cell.length_c   1.000
_cell.angle_alpha   90.00
_cell.angle_beta   90.00
_cell.angle_gamma   90.00
#
_symmetry.space_group_name_H-M   'P 1'
#
loop_
_entity.id
_entity.type
_entity.pdbx_description
1 polymer ?
#
loop_
_entity_poly.entity_id
_entity_poly.type
_entity_poly.pdbx_seq_one_letter_code
_entity_poly.pdbx_strand_id
1 'polypeptide(L)'
;CVCVCAVQRRRLLQELGEQRIPFLSPSDAGFQQLWESSYAGLTVRKAGALPGDLHERVQSALSTLLQRGCLLRDLVRVRDRDVFTAVSRALVGQPGCTYRYLDTRLFTIPWHCGDGDESCPPATPTPIPTPPVPDGGPCCDTDLRVACKALWELNRFFCVDIQRHNNSRRGGGTAGEGSDKRGGSGPAGEATASGGGAEDRVLEEKEQRAEKEEVGGDSNSGQGCSRALDPPTATPSGPVQFNITLINYMDPRGMTQLKQEPYYGMGKMAVGWHHDENLVPLSPLAVYSYSCPGETKTEGEV
;
A
#
# COMPACT_ATOMS: atom_id res chain seq x y z
N CYS A 1 9.69 -4.07 5.71
CA CYS A 1 9.15 -5.10 4.80
C CYS A 1 10.29 -5.72 3.98
N VAL A 2 10.43 -7.05 3.99
CA VAL A 2 11.42 -7.75 3.17
C VAL A 2 10.78 -8.15 1.85
N CYS A 3 11.28 -7.63 0.72
CA CYS A 3 10.90 -8.12 -0.60
C CYS A 3 11.59 -9.46 -0.86
N VAL A 4 10.88 -10.57 -0.66
CA VAL A 4 11.43 -11.90 -0.96
C VAL A 4 11.34 -12.15 -2.48
N CYS A 5 12.49 -12.09 -3.16
CA CYS A 5 12.60 -12.33 -4.61
C CYS A 5 11.89 -13.63 -5.03
N ALA A 6 11.26 -13.66 -6.21
CA ALA A 6 10.38 -14.76 -6.66
C ALA A 6 11.01 -16.17 -6.66
N VAL A 7 12.34 -16.28 -6.72
CA VAL A 7 13.10 -17.54 -6.53
C VAL A 7 13.11 -17.93 -5.05
N GLN A 8 13.55 -17.01 -4.18
CA GLN A 8 13.63 -17.22 -2.74
C GLN A 8 12.24 -17.37 -2.09
N ARG A 9 11.19 -16.75 -2.67
CA ARG A 9 9.79 -16.93 -2.29
C ARG A 9 9.32 -18.36 -2.49
N ARG A 10 9.67 -18.98 -3.63
CA ARG A 10 9.34 -20.38 -3.93
C ARG A 10 10.06 -21.33 -2.98
N ARG A 11 11.34 -21.08 -2.74
CA ARG A 11 12.14 -21.81 -1.75
C ARG A 11 11.55 -21.70 -0.34
N LEU A 12 11.22 -20.49 0.11
CA LEU A 12 10.68 -20.25 1.46
C LEU A 12 9.30 -20.89 1.65
N LEU A 13 8.45 -20.91 0.62
CA LEU A 13 7.20 -21.70 0.61
C LEU A 13 7.45 -23.22 0.70
N GLN A 14 8.44 -23.72 -0.03
CA GLN A 14 8.81 -25.14 -0.01
C GLN A 14 9.44 -25.57 1.33
N GLU A 15 10.18 -24.67 1.98
CA GLU A 15 10.75 -24.86 3.32
C GLU A 15 9.69 -24.75 4.44
N LEU A 16 8.58 -24.02 4.21
CA LEU A 16 7.43 -23.95 5.13
C LEU A 16 6.54 -25.20 5.09
N GLY A 17 6.27 -25.72 3.89
CA GLY A 17 5.26 -26.77 3.71
C GLY A 17 3.87 -26.29 4.16
N GLU A 18 3.30 -26.95 5.16
CA GLU A 18 2.01 -26.59 5.78
C GLU A 18 2.16 -25.63 6.97
N GLN A 19 3.39 -25.37 7.43
CA GLN A 19 3.64 -24.48 8.57
C GLN A 19 3.38 -23.02 8.19
N ARG A 20 3.11 -22.18 9.19
CA ARG A 20 2.91 -20.73 9.01
C ARG A 20 3.96 -19.96 9.80
N ILE A 21 4.43 -18.86 9.22
CA ILE A 21 5.29 -17.90 9.92
C ILE A 21 4.43 -17.18 10.96
N PRO A 22 4.83 -17.08 12.24
CA PRO A 22 4.09 -16.28 13.20
C PRO A 22 4.08 -14.80 12.77
N PHE A 23 2.94 -14.14 12.95
CA PHE A 23 2.81 -12.69 12.88
C PHE A 23 2.47 -12.12 14.26
N LEU A 24 2.75 -10.84 14.47
CA LEU A 24 2.45 -10.14 15.72
C LEU A 24 1.37 -9.08 15.47
N SER A 25 0.39 -9.04 16.36
CA SER A 25 -0.62 -7.99 16.51
C SER A 25 -0.17 -6.97 17.59
N PRO A 26 -0.81 -5.79 17.68
CA PRO A 26 -0.48 -4.80 18.72
C PRO A 26 -0.64 -5.26 20.17
N SER A 27 -1.33 -6.39 20.40
CA SER A 27 -1.47 -7.03 21.71
C SER A 27 -0.35 -8.02 22.05
N ASP A 28 0.49 -8.41 21.10
CA ASP A 28 1.48 -9.47 21.29
C ASP A 28 2.82 -8.97 21.83
N ALA A 29 3.43 -9.78 22.70
CA ALA A 29 4.75 -9.50 23.24
C ALA A 29 5.80 -9.38 22.11
N GLY A 30 6.65 -8.36 22.17
CA GLY A 30 7.66 -8.09 21.15
C GLY A 30 7.17 -7.34 19.90
N PHE A 31 5.86 -7.09 19.73
CA PHE A 31 5.33 -6.35 18.57
C PHE A 31 6.03 -5.00 18.38
N GLN A 32 6.15 -4.21 19.45
CA GLN A 32 6.77 -2.88 19.42
C GLN A 32 8.27 -2.94 19.06
N GLN A 33 8.99 -3.92 19.60
CA GLN A 33 10.42 -4.12 19.32
C GLN A 33 10.65 -4.54 17.85
N LEU A 34 9.79 -5.40 17.31
CA LEU A 34 9.81 -5.78 15.89
C LEU A 34 9.46 -4.58 14.99
N TRP A 35 8.48 -3.76 15.39
CA TRP A 35 8.09 -2.56 14.67
C TRP A 35 9.25 -1.56 14.57
N GLU A 36 9.88 -1.23 15.69
CA GLU A 36 10.97 -0.25 15.78
C GLU A 36 12.23 -0.72 15.06
N SER A 37 12.57 -2.01 15.11
CA SER A 37 13.75 -2.56 14.45
C SER A 37 13.58 -2.80 12.94
N SER A 38 12.41 -3.28 12.51
CA SER A 38 12.22 -3.84 11.15
C SER A 38 11.19 -3.08 10.29
N TYR A 39 10.44 -2.15 10.89
CA TYR A 39 9.37 -1.40 10.24
C TYR A 39 9.41 0.11 10.54
N ALA A 40 10.58 0.67 10.91
CA ALA A 40 10.78 2.10 11.23
C ALA A 40 10.41 3.12 10.13
N GLY A 41 10.16 2.66 8.89
CA GLY A 41 9.59 3.45 7.79
C GLY A 41 8.06 3.54 7.78
N LEU A 42 7.37 2.69 8.53
CA LEU A 42 5.91 2.69 8.70
C LEU A 42 5.52 3.56 9.89
N THR A 43 4.44 4.32 9.76
CA THR A 43 3.94 5.22 10.82
C THR A 43 2.42 5.20 10.80
N VAL A 44 1.80 4.99 11.97
CA VAL A 44 0.34 4.97 12.13
C VAL A 44 -0.10 6.25 12.82
N ARG A 45 -1.09 6.93 12.25
CA ARG A 45 -1.84 8.01 12.91
C ARG A 45 -3.20 7.47 13.34
N LYS A 46 -3.63 7.81 14.56
CA LYS A 46 -5.01 7.57 15.01
C LYS A 46 -5.95 8.59 14.36
N ALA A 47 -7.23 8.27 14.22
CA ALA A 47 -8.27 9.11 13.60
C ALA A 47 -8.20 10.59 14.03
N GLY A 48 -8.20 10.86 15.33
CA GLY A 48 -8.12 12.22 15.92
C GLY A 48 -6.81 13.00 15.68
N ALA A 49 -5.95 12.57 14.75
CA ALA A 49 -4.86 13.40 14.21
C ALA A 49 -5.31 14.28 13.02
N LEU A 50 -6.46 13.99 12.39
CA LEU A 50 -7.04 14.83 11.33
C LEU A 50 -7.73 16.07 11.91
N PRO A 51 -7.60 17.26 11.27
CA PRO A 51 -8.13 18.51 11.78
C PRO A 51 -9.63 18.69 11.48
N GLY A 52 -10.38 19.11 12.50
CA GLY A 52 -11.77 19.57 12.36
C GLY A 52 -12.70 18.53 11.72
N ASP A 53 -13.53 19.00 10.79
CA ASP A 53 -14.55 18.24 10.07
C ASP A 53 -14.01 17.41 8.89
N LEU A 54 -12.69 17.45 8.62
CA LEU A 54 -12.08 16.81 7.45
C LEU A 54 -12.35 15.29 7.42
N HIS A 55 -12.51 14.68 8.60
CA HIS A 55 -12.89 13.28 8.74
C HIS A 55 -14.25 12.97 8.11
N GLU A 56 -15.26 13.79 8.43
CA GLU A 56 -16.65 13.62 8.00
C GLU A 56 -16.80 13.97 6.53
N ARG A 57 -16.11 15.03 6.08
CA ARG A 57 -16.09 15.43 4.65
C ARG A 57 -15.39 14.42 3.76
N VAL A 58 -14.33 13.74 4.22
CA VAL A 58 -13.70 12.64 3.46
C VAL A 58 -14.61 11.40 3.41
N GLN A 59 -15.28 11.05 4.52
CA GLN A 59 -16.22 9.91 4.51
C GLN A 59 -17.43 10.17 3.60
N SER A 60 -17.95 11.41 3.62
CA SER A 60 -18.95 11.88 2.66
C SER A 60 -18.43 11.80 1.22
N ALA A 61 -17.21 12.30 0.94
CA ALA A 61 -16.60 12.24 -0.39
C ALA A 61 -16.47 10.81 -0.96
N LEU A 62 -16.03 9.86 -0.13
CA LEU A 62 -15.95 8.43 -0.50
C LEU A 62 -17.35 7.86 -0.79
N SER A 63 -18.36 8.27 -0.02
CA SER A 63 -19.75 7.86 -0.19
C SER A 63 -20.36 8.42 -1.49
N THR A 64 -20.11 9.71 -1.79
CA THR A 64 -20.54 10.34 -3.05
C THR A 64 -19.91 9.65 -4.26
N LEU A 65 -18.60 9.36 -4.25
CA LEU A 65 -17.94 8.64 -5.34
C LEU A 65 -18.54 7.24 -5.56
N LEU A 66 -18.96 6.56 -4.49
CA LEU A 66 -19.62 5.26 -4.59
C LEU A 66 -21.05 5.39 -5.16
N GLN A 67 -21.84 6.34 -4.66
CA GLN A 67 -23.21 6.61 -5.13
C GLN A 67 -23.27 7.10 -6.58
N ARG A 68 -22.23 7.80 -7.05
CA ARG A 68 -22.09 8.24 -8.44
C ARG A 68 -21.45 7.19 -9.37
N GLY A 69 -21.17 5.98 -8.86
CA GLY A 69 -20.60 4.89 -9.65
C GLY A 69 -19.17 5.13 -10.13
N CYS A 70 -18.43 6.05 -9.51
CA CYS A 70 -17.07 6.41 -9.93
C CYS A 70 -16.02 5.33 -9.61
N LEU A 71 -16.34 4.38 -8.71
CA LEU A 71 -15.45 3.29 -8.31
C LEU A 71 -15.75 2.02 -9.09
N LEU A 72 -14.86 1.66 -10.03
CA LEU A 72 -15.02 0.52 -10.94
C LEU A 72 -14.01 -0.59 -10.63
N ARG A 73 -14.34 -1.84 -10.94
CA ARG A 73 -13.37 -2.95 -10.84
C ARG A 73 -12.47 -2.90 -12.06
N ASP A 74 -11.16 -2.74 -11.85
CA ASP A 74 -10.20 -2.66 -12.94
C ASP A 74 -10.00 -4.03 -13.60
N LEU A 75 -10.04 -4.10 -14.93
CA LEU A 75 -9.66 -5.30 -15.68
C LEU A 75 -8.14 -5.27 -15.91
N VAL A 76 -7.40 -6.04 -15.10
CA VAL A 76 -5.93 -6.08 -15.13
C VAL A 76 -5.41 -7.36 -15.77
N ARG A 77 -4.25 -7.31 -16.42
CA ARG A 77 -3.60 -8.49 -17.02
C ARG A 77 -2.61 -9.12 -16.04
N VAL A 78 -2.83 -10.38 -15.68
CA VAL A 78 -2.00 -11.13 -14.72
C VAL A 78 -1.72 -12.52 -15.29
N ARG A 79 -0.44 -12.84 -15.56
CA ARG A 79 -0.01 -14.09 -16.22
C ARG A 79 -0.78 -14.36 -17.53
N ASP A 80 -0.90 -13.33 -18.37
CA ASP A 80 -1.65 -13.34 -19.63
C ASP A 80 -3.14 -13.70 -19.56
N ARG A 81 -3.71 -13.78 -18.35
CA ARG A 81 -5.16 -13.84 -18.11
C ARG A 81 -5.65 -12.45 -17.71
N ASP A 82 -6.76 -12.01 -18.29
CA ASP A 82 -7.41 -10.75 -17.92
C ASP A 82 -8.38 -11.01 -16.75
N VAL A 83 -8.22 -10.26 -15.65
CA VAL A 83 -8.87 -10.54 -14.37
C VAL A 83 -9.38 -9.24 -13.74
N PHE A 84 -10.64 -9.22 -13.30
CA PHE A 84 -11.17 -8.09 -12.53
C PHE A 84 -10.61 -8.05 -11.10
N THR A 85 -10.08 -6.91 -10.67
CA THR A 85 -9.57 -6.71 -9.30
C THR A 85 -10.66 -6.97 -8.25
N ALA A 86 -10.28 -7.43 -7.05
CA ALA A 86 -11.24 -7.70 -5.98
C ALA A 86 -11.82 -6.41 -5.38
N VAL A 87 -11.02 -5.35 -5.33
CA VAL A 87 -11.43 -3.99 -4.98
C VAL A 87 -11.89 -3.22 -6.21
N SER A 88 -12.86 -2.34 -6.04
CA SER A 88 -13.20 -1.27 -7.00
C SER A 88 -12.35 -0.03 -6.72
N ARG A 89 -12.03 0.75 -7.75
CA ARG A 89 -11.13 1.91 -7.65
C ARG A 89 -11.57 3.13 -8.44
N ALA A 90 -11.06 4.27 -8.00
CA ALA A 90 -11.07 5.53 -8.73
C ALA A 90 -9.71 6.22 -8.54
N LEU A 91 -9.11 6.75 -9.61
CA LEU A 91 -7.94 7.61 -9.51
C LEU A 91 -8.39 9.07 -9.45
N VAL A 92 -8.06 9.78 -8.37
CA VAL A 92 -8.30 11.22 -8.21
C VAL A 92 -6.95 11.93 -8.14
N GLY A 93 -6.79 13.11 -8.74
CA GLY A 93 -5.48 13.77 -8.73
C GLY A 93 -5.41 15.07 -9.54
N GLN A 94 -4.18 15.51 -9.79
CA GLN A 94 -3.92 16.64 -10.68
C GLN A 94 -4.50 16.39 -12.08
N PRO A 95 -5.07 17.42 -12.75
CA PRO A 95 -5.57 17.29 -14.12
C PRO A 95 -4.48 16.78 -15.09
N GLY A 96 -4.84 15.82 -15.94
CA GLY A 96 -3.92 15.24 -16.93
C GLY A 96 -2.90 14.23 -16.39
N CYS A 97 -2.80 14.04 -15.06
CA CYS A 97 -1.99 12.95 -14.50
C CYS A 97 -2.62 11.58 -14.77
N THR A 98 -1.78 10.56 -14.79
CA THR A 98 -2.18 9.16 -14.96
C THR A 98 -1.31 8.26 -14.09
N TYR A 99 -1.84 7.12 -13.67
CA TYR A 99 -1.12 6.11 -12.91
C TYR A 99 -1.14 4.79 -13.67
N ARG A 100 -0.03 4.04 -13.69
CA ARG A 100 0.02 2.68 -14.28
C ARG A 100 0.33 1.67 -13.20
N TYR A 101 -0.41 0.58 -13.17
CA TYR A 101 -0.10 -0.60 -12.35
C TYR A 101 -0.71 -1.85 -13.03
N LEU A 102 -0.08 -3.02 -12.92
CA LEU A 102 -0.55 -4.28 -13.55
C LEU A 102 -0.94 -4.08 -15.03
N ASP A 103 -0.01 -3.45 -15.77
CA ASP A 103 -0.10 -2.99 -17.16
C ASP A 103 -1.20 -1.95 -17.50
N THR A 104 -2.13 -1.71 -16.58
CA THR A 104 -3.32 -0.88 -16.75
C THR A 104 -3.02 0.58 -16.45
N ARG A 105 -3.39 1.52 -17.33
CA ARG A 105 -3.26 2.97 -17.09
C ARG A 105 -4.60 3.59 -16.69
N LEU A 106 -4.67 4.07 -15.45
CA LEU A 106 -5.76 4.87 -14.92
C LEU A 106 -5.52 6.37 -15.18
N PHE A 107 -6.59 7.12 -15.39
CA PHE A 107 -6.59 8.57 -15.65
C PHE A 107 -7.25 9.30 -14.48
N THR A 108 -6.76 10.50 -14.12
CA THR A 108 -7.30 11.22 -12.98
C THR A 108 -8.70 11.79 -13.25
N ILE A 109 -9.64 11.51 -12.35
CA ILE A 109 -10.72 12.46 -12.06
C ILE A 109 -10.04 13.69 -11.45
N PRO A 110 -10.17 14.89 -12.05
CA PRO A 110 -9.44 16.06 -11.59
C PRO A 110 -9.95 16.53 -10.22
N TRP A 111 -9.06 16.61 -9.24
CA TRP A 111 -9.40 17.22 -7.96
C TRP A 111 -9.63 18.72 -8.10
N HIS A 112 -10.37 19.28 -7.15
CA HIS A 112 -10.77 20.69 -7.18
C HIS A 112 -10.07 21.44 -6.04
N CYS A 113 -9.08 22.27 -6.39
CA CYS A 113 -8.64 23.38 -5.55
C CYS A 113 -9.75 24.45 -5.47
N GLY A 114 -9.66 25.36 -4.49
CA GLY A 114 -10.55 26.52 -4.45
C GLY A 114 -10.14 27.59 -5.45
N ASP A 115 -11.11 28.33 -5.99
CA ASP A 115 -10.90 29.48 -6.87
C ASP A 115 -10.16 30.61 -6.10
N GLY A 116 -8.83 30.55 -6.10
CA GLY A 116 -7.95 31.46 -5.35
C GLY A 116 -6.77 30.81 -4.60
N ASP A 117 -6.58 29.49 -4.64
CA ASP A 117 -5.38 28.85 -4.04
C ASP A 117 -4.24 28.71 -5.09
N GLU A 118 -3.22 29.58 -4.99
CA GLU A 118 -2.03 29.61 -5.88
C GLU A 118 -1.23 28.29 -5.92
N SER A 119 -1.47 27.33 -5.00
CA SER A 119 -0.83 26.01 -5.07
C SER A 119 -1.38 25.10 -6.18
N CYS A 120 -2.44 25.53 -6.88
CA CYS A 120 -2.99 24.83 -8.03
C CYS A 120 -2.19 25.18 -9.31
N PRO A 121 -1.58 24.20 -10.01
CA PRO A 121 -0.84 24.49 -11.23
C PRO A 121 -1.79 25.07 -12.29
N PRO A 122 -1.39 26.12 -13.04
CA PRO A 122 -2.25 26.71 -14.05
C PRO A 122 -2.61 25.68 -15.14
N ALA A 123 -3.84 25.77 -15.65
CA ALA A 123 -4.21 25.06 -16.87
C ALA A 123 -3.18 25.39 -17.97
N THR A 124 -2.69 24.35 -18.64
CA THR A 124 -1.44 24.34 -19.41
C THR A 124 -1.20 25.59 -20.27
N PRO A 125 -0.06 26.30 -20.13
CA PRO A 125 0.29 27.45 -20.94
C PRO A 125 0.73 27.02 -22.36
N THR A 126 -0.21 26.56 -23.17
CA THR A 126 0.00 26.31 -24.61
C THR A 126 -1.35 26.26 -25.34
N PRO A 127 -1.67 27.24 -26.21
CA PRO A 127 -2.91 27.22 -26.99
C PRO A 127 -2.76 26.26 -28.18
N ILE A 128 -2.92 24.96 -27.94
CA ILE A 128 -3.32 24.03 -29.00
C ILE A 128 -4.78 24.39 -29.34
N PRO A 129 -5.15 24.60 -30.62
CA PRO A 129 -6.51 24.93 -31.01
C PRO A 129 -7.44 23.71 -30.85
N THR A 130 -7.93 23.50 -29.64
CA THR A 130 -9.07 22.63 -29.35
C THR A 130 -10.35 23.24 -29.90
N PRO A 131 -11.35 22.43 -30.28
CA PRO A 131 -12.69 22.96 -30.57
C PRO A 131 -13.24 23.68 -29.32
N PRO A 132 -14.11 24.69 -29.49
CA PRO A 132 -14.59 25.49 -28.38
C PRO A 132 -15.32 24.60 -27.36
N VAL A 133 -14.67 24.38 -26.22
CA VAL A 133 -15.34 23.87 -25.02
C VAL A 133 -16.34 24.96 -24.63
N PRO A 134 -17.65 24.65 -24.52
CA PRO A 134 -18.63 25.64 -24.08
C PRO A 134 -18.24 26.16 -22.68
N ASP A 135 -18.54 27.43 -22.42
CA ASP A 135 -17.93 28.24 -21.37
C ASP A 135 -17.64 27.50 -20.06
N GLY A 136 -16.44 27.72 -19.52
CA GLY A 136 -15.86 27.02 -18.36
C GLY A 136 -16.58 27.27 -17.02
N GLY A 137 -17.83 26.85 -16.93
CA GLY A 137 -18.63 26.84 -15.72
C GLY A 137 -18.18 25.77 -14.72
N PRO A 138 -18.85 25.68 -13.56
CA PRO A 138 -18.59 24.62 -12.61
C PRO A 138 -18.84 23.24 -13.22
N CYS A 139 -18.08 22.24 -12.76
CA CYS A 139 -18.40 20.83 -12.99
C CYS A 139 -19.89 20.59 -12.69
N CYS A 140 -20.61 19.96 -13.61
CA CYS A 140 -22.07 19.84 -13.56
C CYS A 140 -22.61 19.03 -12.37
N ASP A 141 -21.74 18.29 -11.67
CA ASP A 141 -22.03 17.65 -10.39
C ASP A 141 -21.30 18.37 -9.24
N THR A 142 -22.07 19.17 -8.49
CA THR A 142 -21.60 19.90 -7.31
C THR A 142 -21.11 18.98 -6.20
N ASP A 143 -21.75 17.83 -6.00
CA ASP A 143 -21.40 16.89 -4.92
C ASP A 143 -20.06 16.21 -5.24
N LEU A 144 -19.86 15.82 -6.51
CA LEU A 144 -18.59 15.26 -6.99
C LEU A 144 -17.45 16.30 -6.89
N ARG A 145 -17.73 17.57 -7.20
CA ARG A 145 -16.81 18.70 -6.98
C ARG A 145 -16.42 18.86 -5.51
N VAL A 146 -17.38 18.81 -4.59
CA VAL A 146 -17.14 18.90 -3.14
C VAL A 146 -16.35 17.68 -2.64
N ALA A 147 -16.69 16.48 -3.11
CA ALA A 147 -15.95 15.24 -2.81
C ALA A 147 -14.48 15.33 -3.26
N CYS A 148 -14.26 15.75 -4.50
CA CYS A 148 -12.92 15.98 -5.07
C CYS A 148 -12.11 17.03 -4.29
N LYS A 149 -12.76 18.07 -3.76
CA LYS A 149 -12.11 19.07 -2.91
C LYS A 149 -11.70 18.50 -1.54
N ALA A 150 -12.58 17.75 -0.86
CA ALA A 150 -12.26 17.15 0.44
C ALA A 150 -11.08 16.16 0.34
N LEU A 151 -10.98 15.42 -0.76
CA LEU A 151 -9.85 14.54 -1.06
C LEU A 151 -8.54 15.31 -1.32
N TRP A 152 -8.61 16.49 -1.95
CA TRP A 152 -7.44 17.39 -2.09
C TRP A 152 -7.01 18.00 -0.74
N GLU A 153 -7.94 18.36 0.14
CA GLU A 153 -7.62 18.85 1.49
C GLU A 153 -6.96 17.76 2.35
N LEU A 154 -7.42 16.50 2.25
CA LEU A 154 -6.76 15.33 2.84
C LEU A 154 -5.35 15.13 2.28
N ASN A 155 -5.18 15.25 0.95
CA ASN A 155 -3.87 15.16 0.30
C ASN A 155 -2.90 16.24 0.81
N ARG A 156 -3.38 17.48 0.96
CA ARG A 156 -2.65 18.61 1.55
C ARG A 156 -2.27 18.34 3.01
N PHE A 157 -3.18 17.79 3.82
CA PHE A 157 -2.88 17.38 5.20
C PHE A 157 -1.74 16.36 5.26
N PHE A 158 -1.79 15.30 4.44
CA PHE A 158 -0.73 14.28 4.42
C PHE A 158 0.63 14.84 4.00
N CYS A 159 0.67 15.72 2.99
CA CYS A 159 1.89 16.42 2.60
C CYS A 159 2.53 17.17 3.78
N VAL A 160 1.71 17.90 4.55
CA VAL A 160 2.17 18.69 5.71
C VAL A 160 2.59 17.81 6.90
N ASP A 161 1.84 16.75 7.24
CA ASP A 161 2.19 15.87 8.36
C ASP A 161 3.49 15.09 8.11
N ILE A 162 3.68 14.57 6.89
CA ILE A 162 4.90 13.85 6.53
C ILE A 162 6.10 14.81 6.45
N GLN A 163 5.93 16.02 5.93
CA GLN A 163 7.00 17.02 5.93
C GLN A 163 7.39 17.44 7.36
N ARG A 164 6.41 17.61 8.27
CA ARG A 164 6.67 17.85 9.71
C ARG A 164 7.44 16.68 10.34
N HIS A 165 6.98 15.44 10.15
CA HIS A 165 7.64 14.23 10.68
C HIS A 165 9.07 14.06 10.16
N ASN A 166 9.31 14.29 8.87
CA ASN A 166 10.65 14.25 8.27
C ASN A 166 11.57 15.34 8.83
N ASN A 167 11.04 16.55 9.07
CA ASN A 167 11.79 17.64 9.71
C ASN A 167 12.12 17.31 11.17
N SER A 168 11.19 16.74 11.94
CA SER A 168 11.46 16.28 13.31
C SER A 168 12.56 15.20 13.36
N ARG A 169 12.52 14.22 12.44
CA ARG A 169 13.57 13.18 12.32
C ARG A 169 14.95 13.77 11.97
N ARG A 170 15.01 14.84 11.16
CA ARG A 170 16.28 15.54 10.85
C ARG A 170 16.77 16.43 11.99
N GLY A 171 15.86 17.13 12.69
CA GLY A 171 16.19 18.05 13.78
C GLY A 171 16.65 17.38 15.09
N GLY A 172 16.27 16.13 15.34
CA GLY A 172 16.67 15.38 16.54
C GLY A 172 18.11 14.84 16.51
N GLY A 173 18.88 15.06 15.44
CA GLY A 173 20.17 14.41 15.22
C GLY A 173 21.42 15.07 15.83
N THR A 174 21.29 16.22 16.51
CA THR A 174 22.44 17.05 16.92
C THR A 174 22.41 17.46 18.40
N ALA A 175 22.37 16.47 19.29
CA ALA A 175 22.72 16.61 20.70
C ALA A 175 23.24 15.26 21.22
N GLY A 176 24.56 15.14 21.42
CA GLY A 176 25.21 13.87 21.74
C GLY A 176 26.72 13.96 21.63
N GLU A 177 27.35 14.68 22.58
CA GLU A 177 28.80 14.75 22.68
C GLU A 177 29.43 13.37 22.95
N GLY A 178 30.61 13.15 22.37
CA GLY A 178 31.25 11.84 22.40
C GLY A 178 31.86 11.49 23.76
N SER A 179 31.99 10.18 24.00
CA SER A 179 32.98 9.67 24.96
C SER A 179 33.74 8.51 24.31
N ASP A 180 35.07 8.64 24.29
CA ASP A 180 35.96 7.60 23.77
C ASP A 180 35.91 6.31 24.60
N LYS A 181 36.02 5.17 23.92
CA LYS A 181 36.92 4.09 24.36
C LYS A 181 37.33 3.17 23.21
N ARG A 182 38.53 2.60 23.34
CA ARG A 182 39.34 2.08 22.22
C ARG A 182 40.08 0.80 22.62
N GLY A 183 39.99 -0.22 21.76
CA GLY A 183 40.71 -1.50 21.90
C GLY A 183 39.94 -2.58 22.69
N GLY A 184 40.15 -3.88 22.43
CA GLY A 184 40.94 -4.47 21.34
C GLY A 184 41.12 -6.00 21.48
N SER A 185 41.58 -6.64 20.39
CA SER A 185 42.09 -8.03 20.28
C SER A 185 41.19 -9.24 20.66
N GLY A 186 41.15 -10.25 19.78
CA GLY A 186 40.80 -11.64 20.11
C GLY A 186 42.07 -12.46 20.48
N PRO A 187 42.20 -13.78 20.19
CA PRO A 187 41.39 -14.59 19.25
C PRO A 187 41.06 -16.05 19.67
N ALA A 188 40.36 -16.76 18.76
CA ALA A 188 40.43 -18.20 18.44
C ALA A 188 40.07 -19.32 19.47
N GLY A 189 39.47 -20.40 18.93
CA GLY A 189 39.22 -21.69 19.57
C GLY A 189 38.43 -22.63 18.63
N GLU A 190 38.89 -23.87 18.43
CA GLU A 190 38.39 -24.77 17.36
C GLU A 190 37.43 -25.90 17.81
N ALA A 191 36.46 -26.17 16.93
CA ALA A 191 35.92 -27.46 16.46
C ALA A 191 35.88 -28.75 17.33
N THR A 192 34.76 -29.48 17.21
CA THR A 192 34.72 -30.94 16.92
C THR A 192 33.32 -31.38 16.41
N ALA A 193 33.11 -32.64 15.98
CA ALA A 193 31.99 -33.03 15.10
C ALA A 193 31.43 -34.48 15.35
N SER A 194 30.59 -34.99 14.42
CA SER A 194 29.77 -36.24 14.42
C SER A 194 28.48 -36.17 15.28
N GLY A 195 27.38 -36.89 15.01
CA GLY A 195 27.01 -37.88 13.97
C GLY A 195 26.26 -39.09 14.58
N GLY A 196 25.28 -39.79 13.98
CA GLY A 196 24.50 -39.62 12.73
C GLY A 196 23.55 -40.84 12.48
N GLY A 197 22.51 -40.70 11.64
CA GLY A 197 21.59 -41.79 11.20
C GLY A 197 20.42 -42.13 12.15
N ALA A 198 19.39 -42.92 11.77
CA ALA A 198 18.90 -43.35 10.44
C ALA A 198 17.50 -44.03 10.52
N GLU A 199 16.66 -43.91 9.46
CA GLU A 199 15.51 -44.80 9.06
C GLU A 199 14.29 -44.90 10.05
N ASP A 200 13.09 -45.40 9.73
CA ASP A 200 12.49 -46.11 8.56
C ASP A 200 10.94 -45.87 8.44
N ARG A 201 10.34 -46.25 7.28
CA ARG A 201 8.90 -46.49 6.93
C ARG A 201 7.92 -45.29 6.82
N VAL A 202 7.05 -45.11 5.79
CA VAL A 202 6.25 -46.00 4.89
C VAL A 202 4.98 -46.53 5.58
N LEU A 203 3.74 -46.43 5.04
CA LEU A 203 3.20 -46.02 3.72
C LEU A 203 2.36 -44.69 3.89
N GLU A 204 1.23 -44.30 3.26
CA GLU A 204 0.22 -44.85 2.31
C GLU A 204 -0.11 -43.84 1.17
N GLU A 205 -0.87 -44.27 0.14
CA GLU A 205 -1.40 -43.41 -0.95
C GLU A 205 -2.90 -43.66 -1.20
N LYS A 206 -3.74 -42.61 -1.25
CA LYS A 206 -4.80 -42.34 -2.26
C LYS A 206 -5.81 -41.26 -1.82
N GLU A 207 -5.74 -40.10 -2.46
CA GLU A 207 -6.87 -39.51 -3.21
C GLU A 207 -6.37 -38.31 -4.04
N GLN A 208 -5.91 -38.58 -5.27
CA GLN A 208 -5.46 -37.54 -6.21
C GLN A 208 -6.03 -37.79 -7.61
N ARG A 209 -7.20 -37.21 -7.92
CA ARG A 209 -7.60 -37.04 -9.34
C ARG A 209 -8.61 -35.90 -9.60
N ALA A 210 -8.36 -34.72 -9.02
CA ALA A 210 -9.08 -33.48 -9.39
C ALA A 210 -8.17 -32.24 -9.44
N GLU A 211 -7.37 -31.96 -8.41
CA GLU A 211 -6.81 -30.61 -8.18
C GLU A 211 -5.34 -30.39 -8.60
N LYS A 212 -4.74 -31.33 -9.34
CA LYS A 212 -3.27 -31.37 -9.53
C LYS A 212 -2.69 -30.51 -10.68
N GLU A 213 -3.42 -29.50 -11.16
CA GLU A 213 -2.96 -28.60 -12.24
C GLU A 213 -2.75 -27.13 -11.85
N GLU A 214 -3.28 -26.64 -10.71
CA GLU A 214 -3.10 -25.22 -10.29
C GLU A 214 -1.92 -25.00 -9.30
N VAL A 215 -1.08 -26.02 -9.05
CA VAL A 215 0.15 -25.93 -8.23
C VAL A 215 1.39 -26.30 -9.05
N GLY A 216 1.69 -25.50 -10.08
CA GLY A 216 2.78 -25.87 -11.00
C GLY A 216 3.18 -24.87 -12.09
N GLY A 217 3.15 -23.55 -11.84
CA GLY A 217 3.62 -22.61 -12.86
C GLY A 217 3.37 -21.13 -12.55
N ASP A 218 4.35 -20.45 -11.95
CA ASP A 218 4.44 -19.00 -12.03
C ASP A 218 5.90 -18.55 -12.03
N SER A 219 6.28 -17.73 -13.01
CA SER A 219 7.60 -17.13 -13.11
C SER A 219 7.53 -15.83 -13.90
N ASN A 220 8.30 -14.85 -13.42
CA ASN A 220 8.78 -13.70 -14.19
C ASN A 220 7.86 -12.48 -14.37
N SER A 221 7.29 -11.96 -13.28
CA SER A 221 7.30 -10.50 -13.07
C SER A 221 8.76 -10.05 -12.77
N GLY A 222 9.56 -9.92 -13.83
CA GLY A 222 11.03 -9.89 -13.78
C GLY A 222 11.69 -8.62 -13.23
N GLN A 223 11.49 -8.31 -11.95
CA GLN A 223 12.15 -7.17 -11.29
C GLN A 223 12.52 -7.48 -9.83
N GLY A 224 13.33 -8.53 -9.62
CA GLY A 224 13.84 -8.86 -8.29
C GLY A 224 14.84 -7.82 -7.77
N CYS A 225 14.62 -7.27 -6.57
CA CYS A 225 15.45 -6.26 -5.91
C CYS A 225 16.80 -6.80 -5.39
N SER A 226 17.47 -7.66 -6.17
CA SER A 226 18.72 -8.34 -5.79
C SER A 226 19.99 -7.60 -6.25
N ARG A 227 19.87 -6.50 -7.00
CA ARG A 227 20.98 -5.56 -7.14
C ARG A 227 21.04 -4.74 -5.85
N ALA A 228 22.10 -4.96 -5.06
CA ALA A 228 22.51 -3.98 -4.07
C ALA A 228 22.81 -2.67 -4.82
N LEU A 229 21.90 -1.71 -4.67
CA LEU A 229 22.15 -0.33 -5.06
C LEU A 229 23.00 0.29 -3.96
N ASP A 230 24.04 1.02 -4.34
CA ASP A 230 24.78 1.89 -3.44
C ASP A 230 23.79 2.80 -2.69
N PRO A 231 24.03 3.10 -1.39
CA PRO A 231 23.05 3.79 -0.56
C PRO A 231 22.64 5.12 -1.22
N PRO A 232 21.36 5.29 -1.63
CA PRO A 232 20.93 6.37 -2.49
C PRO A 232 21.18 7.71 -1.80
N THR A 233 22.15 8.46 -2.32
CA THR A 233 22.86 9.52 -1.58
C THR A 233 22.05 10.80 -1.38
N ALA A 234 20.80 10.82 -1.87
CA ALA A 234 19.84 11.88 -1.65
C ALA A 234 18.45 11.28 -1.36
N THR A 235 17.91 11.59 -0.16
CA THR A 235 16.45 11.61 0.02
C THR A 235 15.90 12.82 -0.76
N PRO A 236 14.71 12.73 -1.39
CA PRO A 236 14.16 13.82 -2.20
C PRO A 236 14.19 15.18 -1.47
N SER A 237 14.95 16.13 -2.03
CA SER A 237 15.20 17.45 -1.45
C SER A 237 14.12 18.45 -1.89
N GLY A 238 12.96 18.40 -1.22
CA GLY A 238 11.84 19.31 -1.49
C GLY A 238 10.70 19.17 -0.49
N PRO A 239 9.61 19.95 -0.64
CA PRO A 239 8.36 19.66 0.03
C PRO A 239 7.80 18.31 -0.43
N VAL A 240 7.10 17.61 0.46
CA VAL A 240 6.36 16.40 0.07
C VAL A 240 5.12 16.86 -0.70
N GLN A 241 4.96 16.41 -1.94
CA GLN A 241 3.80 16.72 -2.77
C GLN A 241 3.31 15.48 -3.49
N PHE A 242 2.14 14.98 -3.09
CA PHE A 242 1.41 13.95 -3.81
C PHE A 242 0.60 14.58 -4.94
N ASN A 243 0.63 13.98 -6.12
CA ASN A 243 -0.09 14.42 -7.32
C ASN A 243 -1.34 13.58 -7.65
N ILE A 244 -1.48 12.40 -7.02
CA ILE A 244 -2.60 11.46 -7.19
C ILE A 244 -2.97 10.82 -5.86
N THR A 245 -4.19 10.30 -5.79
CA THR A 245 -4.63 9.31 -4.80
C THR A 245 -5.42 8.21 -5.49
N LEU A 246 -5.10 6.95 -5.19
CA LEU A 246 -5.81 5.78 -5.70
C LEU A 246 -6.80 5.30 -4.65
N ILE A 247 -8.07 5.65 -4.85
CA ILE A 247 -9.16 5.31 -3.94
C ILE A 247 -9.52 3.84 -4.16
N ASN A 248 -9.73 3.11 -3.07
CA ASN A 248 -10.09 1.69 -3.09
C ASN A 248 -11.38 1.50 -2.27
N TYR A 249 -12.33 0.71 -2.79
CA TYR A 249 -13.55 0.30 -2.11
C TYR A 249 -13.78 -1.21 -2.27
N MET A 250 -14.33 -1.85 -1.24
CA MET A 250 -14.75 -3.25 -1.28
C MET A 250 -15.81 -3.51 -0.20
N ASP A 251 -16.94 -4.08 -0.59
CA ASP A 251 -17.84 -4.72 0.37
C ASP A 251 -17.44 -6.20 0.57
N PRO A 252 -17.01 -6.61 1.77
CA PRO A 252 -16.70 -8.02 2.04
C PRO A 252 -17.94 -8.93 2.06
N ARG A 253 -19.17 -8.40 2.17
CA ARG A 253 -20.41 -9.20 2.06
C ARG A 253 -20.64 -9.62 0.60
N GLY A 254 -20.47 -8.70 -0.36
CA GLY A 254 -20.53 -9.00 -1.80
C GLY A 254 -19.33 -9.77 -2.36
N MET A 255 -18.16 -9.75 -1.70
CA MET A 255 -16.92 -10.35 -2.21
C MET A 255 -16.61 -11.73 -1.59
N THR A 256 -17.21 -12.78 -2.15
CA THR A 256 -17.02 -14.17 -1.68
C THR A 256 -15.65 -14.77 -2.01
N GLN A 257 -15.06 -14.40 -3.17
CA GLN A 257 -13.87 -15.04 -3.77
C GLN A 257 -12.51 -14.46 -3.32
N LEU A 258 -12.40 -13.96 -2.09
CA LEU A 258 -11.12 -13.43 -1.57
C LEU A 258 -10.14 -14.56 -1.24
N LYS A 259 -8.89 -14.41 -1.70
CA LYS A 259 -7.82 -15.40 -1.48
C LYS A 259 -7.30 -15.32 -0.04
N GLN A 260 -6.98 -16.49 0.54
CA GLN A 260 -6.34 -16.58 1.84
C GLN A 260 -4.88 -16.08 1.77
N GLU A 261 -4.41 -15.39 2.81
CA GLU A 261 -3.02 -14.98 2.97
C GLU A 261 -2.12 -16.22 3.16
N PRO A 262 -1.06 -16.39 2.33
CA PRO A 262 -0.40 -17.69 2.17
C PRO A 262 0.77 -18.02 3.12
N TYR A 263 1.32 -17.08 3.91
CA TYR A 263 2.53 -17.35 4.71
C TYR A 263 2.30 -17.27 6.23
N TYR A 264 1.51 -16.29 6.67
CA TYR A 264 1.32 -15.96 8.09
C TYR A 264 -0.05 -16.43 8.61
N GLY A 265 -1.01 -16.63 7.72
CA GLY A 265 -2.38 -17.00 8.06
C GLY A 265 -3.25 -15.81 8.48
N MET A 266 -2.91 -14.58 8.06
CA MET A 266 -3.59 -13.33 8.44
C MET A 266 -5.08 -13.21 8.01
N GLY A 267 -5.62 -14.22 7.31
CA GLY A 267 -7.02 -14.26 6.86
C GLY A 267 -7.19 -14.01 5.37
N LYS A 268 -8.38 -13.56 4.97
CA LYS A 268 -8.71 -13.23 3.57
C LYS A 268 -8.10 -11.89 3.16
N MET A 269 -7.45 -11.85 2.00
CA MET A 269 -6.83 -10.65 1.44
C MET A 269 -7.77 -9.93 0.46
N ALA A 270 -8.04 -8.64 0.71
CA ALA A 270 -8.67 -7.74 -0.26
C ALA A 270 -7.74 -7.43 -1.45
N VAL A 271 -6.44 -7.24 -1.15
CA VAL A 271 -5.35 -7.11 -2.11
C VAL A 271 -4.21 -8.00 -1.64
N GLY A 272 -3.62 -8.80 -2.53
CA GLY A 272 -2.51 -9.70 -2.18
C GLY A 272 -1.19 -8.97 -1.97
N TRP A 273 -0.18 -9.66 -1.43
CA TRP A 273 1.19 -9.14 -1.30
C TRP A 273 1.74 -8.59 -2.63
N HIS A 274 2.11 -7.31 -2.64
CA HIS A 274 2.66 -6.58 -3.79
C HIS A 274 3.60 -5.45 -3.32
N HIS A 275 4.20 -4.75 -4.29
CA HIS A 275 4.77 -3.43 -4.11
C HIS A 275 4.01 -2.47 -5.04
N ASP A 276 3.86 -1.22 -4.63
CA ASP A 276 3.27 -0.18 -5.48
C ASP A 276 4.19 0.13 -6.68
N GLU A 277 3.60 0.13 -7.88
CA GLU A 277 4.33 0.30 -9.15
C GLU A 277 4.42 1.80 -9.54
N ASN A 278 5.33 2.14 -10.45
CA ASN A 278 5.40 3.47 -11.08
C ASN A 278 5.46 4.69 -10.12
N LEU A 279 5.95 4.50 -8.88
CA LEU A 279 6.21 5.56 -7.93
C LEU A 279 7.56 6.25 -8.16
N VAL A 280 7.72 7.47 -7.63
CA VAL A 280 9.01 8.15 -7.56
C VAL A 280 9.91 7.42 -6.55
N PRO A 281 11.19 7.12 -6.85
CA PRO A 281 12.08 6.44 -5.91
C PRO A 281 12.14 7.15 -4.55
N LEU A 282 11.94 6.39 -3.48
CA LEU A 282 11.90 6.85 -2.09
C LEU A 282 10.80 7.89 -1.76
N SER A 283 9.78 8.09 -2.62
CA SER A 283 8.62 8.88 -2.22
C SER A 283 7.85 8.16 -1.10
N PRO A 284 7.35 8.90 -0.09
CA PRO A 284 6.46 8.31 0.91
C PRO A 284 5.13 7.89 0.29
N LEU A 285 4.31 7.16 1.04
CA LEU A 285 2.90 6.93 0.75
C LEU A 285 2.07 7.31 1.98
N ALA A 286 0.84 7.74 1.75
CA ALA A 286 -0.12 8.08 2.79
C ALA A 286 -1.46 7.40 2.50
N VAL A 287 -2.03 6.72 3.49
CA VAL A 287 -3.27 5.96 3.35
C VAL A 287 -4.27 6.45 4.38
N TYR A 288 -5.41 6.94 3.91
CA TYR A 288 -6.60 7.09 4.73
C TYR A 288 -7.38 5.78 4.69
N SER A 289 -7.66 5.19 5.86
CA SER A 289 -8.47 3.99 5.97
C SER A 289 -9.80 4.32 6.63
N TYR A 290 -10.89 3.91 5.98
CA TYR A 290 -12.26 4.05 6.49
C TYR A 290 -12.96 2.70 6.39
N SER A 291 -13.31 2.14 7.54
CA SER A 291 -14.24 1.02 7.63
C SER A 291 -15.62 1.58 7.94
N CYS A 292 -16.59 1.36 7.04
CA CYS A 292 -17.98 1.69 7.33
C CYS A 292 -18.43 0.92 8.58
N PRO A 293 -19.13 1.55 9.53
CA PRO A 293 -19.76 0.80 10.62
C PRO A 293 -20.77 -0.18 10.01
N GLY A 294 -20.59 -1.47 10.28
CA GLY A 294 -21.56 -2.46 9.84
C GLY A 294 -22.88 -2.25 10.56
N GLU A 295 -23.99 -2.40 9.84
CA GLU A 295 -25.34 -2.38 10.42
C GLU A 295 -25.42 -3.44 11.53
N THR A 296 -25.39 -3.01 12.79
CA THR A 296 -25.83 -3.83 13.90
C THR A 296 -27.32 -4.05 13.72
N LYS A 297 -27.74 -5.26 13.32
CA LYS A 297 -29.14 -5.65 13.44
C LYS A 297 -29.57 -5.40 14.88
N THR A 298 -30.56 -4.55 15.07
CA THR A 298 -31.26 -4.44 16.33
C THR A 298 -32.04 -5.73 16.52
N GLU A 299 -31.48 -6.69 17.26
CA GLU A 299 -32.24 -7.84 17.73
C GLU A 299 -33.29 -7.29 18.70
N GLY A 300 -34.55 -7.34 18.27
CA GLY A 300 -35.65 -6.71 18.98
C GLY A 300 -36.03 -7.47 20.25
N GLU A 301 -36.57 -6.72 21.22
CA GLU A 301 -37.20 -7.30 22.41
C GLU A 301 -38.37 -8.23 22.02
N VAL A 302 -38.41 -9.42 22.63
CA VAL A 302 -39.56 -10.34 22.71
C VAL A 302 -39.56 -10.98 24.09
#